data_AF-A0A9N8V8Q7-F1
#
_entry.id   AF-A0A9N8V8Q7-F1
#
_cell.length_a   1.000
_cell.length_b   1.000
_cell.length_c   1.000
_cell.angle_alpha   90.00
_cell.angle_beta   90.00
_cell.angle_gamma   90.00
#
_symmetry.space_group_name_H-M   'P 1'
#
loop_
_entity.id
_entity.type
_entity.pdbx_description
1 polymer ?
#
loop_
_entity_poly.entity_id
_entity_poly.type
_entity_poly.pdbx_seq_one_letter_code
_entity_poly.pdbx_strand_id
1 'polypeptide(L)'
;MNTFKKQIWTYDPLYNTEVRLFIKDIFNLTCIQHQIIDGKTGTEKQVSVFYYGKTKRSMQLIDIIGIVRAIDIIKQKVIKYYLDDGTSTIACVAFAPEDKSFTQQRGDPTSSSGSSSICSTPQISSIIKNTKFNLTELVRVIGVINEFNQKREIKIRHMEKLEDPNEELLRWTEILYLKNHVYCREYNISHHQNPGREISLVKPTNKVHRNNISEYYSKKMKTSSVKPKDSETLKRRIKEYIKNNELNEFRFSRIIEVAELQQVAIKILHSKGGDGFNSEKKVNEEVRNLFKKTLRSLVQDEKYLQSDPNLISFKVIKG
;
A
#
# COMPACT_ATOMS: atom_id res chain seq x y z
N MET A 1 17.57 5.26 39.52
CA MET A 1 16.66 4.59 38.56
C MET A 1 16.88 5.22 37.20
N ASN A 2 17.57 4.54 36.27
CA ASN A 2 17.75 5.05 34.91
C ASN A 2 16.41 4.95 34.16
N THR A 3 15.78 6.09 33.90
CA THR A 3 14.60 6.20 33.06
C THR A 3 14.99 5.85 31.62
N PHE A 4 14.52 4.69 31.15
CA PHE A 4 14.61 4.32 29.74
C PHE A 4 13.89 5.38 28.91
N LYS A 5 14.64 6.28 28.26
CA LYS A 5 14.07 7.26 27.33
C LYS A 5 13.63 6.51 26.07
N LYS A 6 12.35 6.18 26.00
CA LYS A 6 11.74 5.56 24.82
C LYS A 6 11.94 6.48 23.61
N GLN A 7 12.42 5.88 22.51
CA GLN A 7 12.80 6.61 21.31
C GLN A 7 11.58 7.22 20.62
N ILE A 8 11.69 8.46 20.15
CA ILE A 8 10.52 9.27 19.73
C ILE A 8 9.75 8.61 18.58
N TRP A 9 10.44 7.99 17.63
CA TRP A 9 9.81 7.30 16.50
C TRP A 9 8.93 6.11 16.92
N THR A 10 9.20 5.50 18.09
CA THR A 10 8.38 4.38 18.59
C THR A 10 7.01 4.82 19.12
N TYR A 11 6.73 6.12 19.17
CA TYR A 11 5.40 6.67 19.47
C TYR A 11 4.52 6.84 18.23
N ASP A 12 5.06 6.72 17.01
CA ASP A 12 4.22 6.68 15.80
C ASP A 12 3.47 5.33 15.77
N PRO A 13 2.13 5.33 15.66
CA PRO A 13 1.36 4.10 15.55
C PRO A 13 1.79 3.20 14.39
N LEU A 14 2.37 3.78 13.32
CA LEU A 14 2.86 3.00 12.19
C LEU A 14 4.14 2.22 12.48
N TYR A 15 4.88 2.57 13.53
CA TYR A 15 6.18 1.95 13.80
C TYR A 15 6.06 0.44 14.07
N ASN A 16 5.03 0.04 14.82
CA ASN A 16 4.79 -1.37 15.19
C ASN A 16 3.61 -2.01 14.45
N THR A 17 3.01 -1.32 13.47
CA THR A 17 1.89 -1.83 12.70
C THR A 17 2.39 -2.45 11.40
N GLU A 18 1.69 -3.47 10.89
CA GLU A 18 1.93 -4.05 9.58
C GLU A 18 1.54 -3.05 8.48
N VAL A 19 2.49 -2.23 8.03
CA VAL A 19 2.25 -1.20 7.03
C VAL A 19 2.17 -1.83 5.64
N ARG A 20 1.12 -1.50 4.90
CA ARG A 20 0.92 -2.02 3.54
C ARG A 20 1.44 -1.02 2.52
N LEU A 21 2.46 -1.39 1.77
CA LEU A 21 3.11 -0.54 0.78
C LEU A 21 3.33 -1.29 -0.52
N PHE A 22 3.43 -0.55 -1.62
CA PHE A 22 4.05 -1.05 -2.83
C PHE A 22 5.54 -1.28 -2.61
N ILE A 23 6.11 -2.27 -3.28
CA ILE A 23 7.54 -2.58 -3.18
C ILE A 23 8.40 -1.37 -3.59
N LYS A 24 8.01 -0.66 -4.64
CA LYS A 24 8.67 0.58 -5.05
C LYS A 24 8.68 1.64 -3.94
N ASP A 25 7.60 1.75 -3.18
CA ASP A 25 7.51 2.69 -2.06
C ASP A 25 8.42 2.26 -0.90
N ILE A 26 8.64 0.96 -0.69
CA ILE A 26 9.62 0.43 0.28
C ILE A 26 11.04 0.86 -0.09
N PHE A 27 11.42 0.82 -1.37
CA PHE A 27 12.74 1.29 -1.81
C PHE A 27 12.91 2.81 -1.64
N ASN A 28 11.83 3.57 -1.70
CA ASN A 28 11.85 5.02 -1.56
C ASN A 28 11.79 5.53 -0.10
N LEU A 29 11.68 4.65 0.90
CA LEU A 29 11.73 5.09 2.30
C LEU A 29 13.08 5.75 2.60
N THR A 30 13.08 6.77 3.44
CA THR A 30 14.33 7.33 3.96
C THR A 30 14.80 6.47 5.12
N CYS A 31 16.02 5.92 5.04
CA CYS A 31 16.64 5.16 6.12
C CYS A 31 17.55 6.09 6.93
N ILE A 32 17.37 6.14 8.25
CA ILE A 32 18.23 6.89 9.18
C ILE A 32 18.77 5.91 10.23
N GLN A 33 20.08 5.95 10.44
CA GLN A 33 20.73 5.18 11.49
C GLN A 33 20.69 5.96 12.80
N HIS A 34 20.18 5.34 13.85
CA HIS A 34 20.16 5.88 15.20
C HIS A 34 21.05 5.06 16.12
N GLN A 35 21.78 5.73 17.00
CA GLN A 35 22.48 5.08 18.10
C GLN A 35 21.51 5.00 19.29
N ILE A 36 21.27 3.79 19.77
CA ILE A 36 20.47 3.53 20.97
C ILE A 36 21.32 2.82 22.00
N ILE A 37 21.14 3.17 23.27
CA ILE A 37 21.76 2.45 24.38
C ILE A 37 20.81 1.32 24.74
N ASP A 38 21.27 0.07 24.63
CA ASP A 38 20.52 -1.07 25.14
C ASP A 38 20.53 -1.01 26.67
N GLY A 39 19.41 -0.63 27.28
CA GLY A 39 19.39 -0.46 28.73
C GLY A 39 19.45 -1.76 29.53
N LYS A 40 19.52 -2.94 28.89
CA LYS A 40 19.86 -4.20 29.59
C LYS A 40 21.38 -4.40 29.74
N THR A 41 22.14 -4.02 28.73
CA THR A 41 23.58 -4.32 28.61
C THR A 41 24.45 -3.07 28.71
N GLY A 42 23.86 -1.88 28.63
CA GLY A 42 24.55 -0.60 28.55
C GLY A 42 25.28 -0.37 27.22
N THR A 43 25.19 -1.30 26.27
CA THR A 43 25.94 -1.21 25.01
C THR A 43 25.23 -0.31 24.01
N GLU A 44 26.00 0.51 23.30
CA GLU A 44 25.51 1.24 22.14
C GLU A 44 25.24 0.27 20.99
N LYS A 45 24.03 0.35 20.46
CA LYS A 45 23.58 -0.40 19.30
C LYS A 45 23.10 0.56 18.23
N GLN A 46 23.56 0.35 17.01
CA GLN A 46 23.05 1.08 15.85
C GLN A 46 21.77 0.40 15.35
N VAL A 47 20.72 1.18 15.12
CA VAL A 47 19.44 0.71 14.57
C VAL A 47 19.01 1.56 13.39
N SER A 48 18.53 0.89 12.35
CA SER A 48 17.99 1.55 11.15
C SER A 48 16.50 1.80 11.33
N VAL A 49 16.06 3.03 11.11
CA VAL A 49 14.65 3.44 11.14
C VAL A 49 14.25 3.95 9.76
N PHE A 50 13.12 3.46 9.26
CA PHE A 50 12.62 3.81 7.94
C PHE A 50 11.48 4.82 8.04
N TYR A 51 11.54 5.85 7.21
CA TYR A 51 10.60 6.95 7.19
C TYR A 51 9.92 7.08 5.84
N TYR A 52 8.59 7.23 5.87
CA TYR A 52 7.79 7.35 4.67
C TYR A 52 7.49 8.82 4.33
N GLY A 53 7.78 9.17 3.07
CA GLY A 53 7.40 10.45 2.47
C GLY A 53 7.91 11.68 3.21
N LYS A 54 7.27 12.82 2.94
CA LYS A 54 7.63 14.12 3.55
C LYS A 54 7.18 14.26 5.00
N THR A 55 6.16 13.51 5.41
CA THR A 55 5.61 13.49 6.77
C THR A 55 6.52 12.80 7.79
N LYS A 56 7.58 12.13 7.33
CA LYS A 56 8.57 11.43 8.17
C LYS A 56 7.90 10.50 9.18
N ARG A 57 6.89 9.75 8.73
CA ARG A 57 6.22 8.72 9.53
C ARG A 57 7.11 7.50 9.62
N SER A 58 7.41 7.03 10.82
CA SER A 58 8.34 5.92 11.02
C SER A 58 7.65 4.57 10.93
N MET A 59 8.29 3.60 10.29
CA MET A 59 7.80 2.24 10.09
C MET A 59 8.94 1.24 10.11
N GLN A 60 8.59 -0.01 10.43
CA GLN A 60 9.55 -1.11 10.50
C GLN A 60 8.95 -2.42 10.00
N LEU A 61 7.68 -2.67 10.33
CA LEU A 61 6.95 -3.88 9.94
C LEU A 61 6.10 -3.58 8.69
N ILE A 62 6.17 -4.46 7.71
CA ILE A 62 5.45 -4.34 6.46
C ILE A 62 4.61 -5.58 6.17
N ASP A 63 3.57 -5.39 5.35
CA ASP A 63 2.69 -6.42 4.80
C ASP A 63 2.57 -6.19 3.29
N ILE A 64 3.18 -7.06 2.50
CA ILE A 64 3.19 -6.99 1.03
C ILE A 64 2.54 -8.23 0.41
N ILE A 65 2.02 -8.06 -0.79
CA ILE A 65 1.58 -9.16 -1.66
C ILE A 65 2.36 -9.04 -2.97
N GLY A 66 2.80 -10.17 -3.51
CA GLY A 66 3.46 -10.21 -4.81
C GLY A 66 3.62 -11.63 -5.32
N ILE A 67 4.04 -11.73 -6.57
CA ILE A 67 4.32 -12.99 -7.25
C ILE A 67 5.77 -13.39 -6.98
N VAL A 68 5.99 -14.66 -6.64
CA VAL A 68 7.35 -15.21 -6.50
C VAL A 68 8.02 -15.30 -7.88
N ARG A 69 9.05 -14.49 -8.12
CA ARG A 69 9.80 -14.44 -9.39
C ARG A 69 11.06 -15.28 -9.40
N ALA A 70 11.74 -15.38 -8.27
CA ALA A 70 12.95 -16.16 -8.11
C ALA A 70 13.07 -16.66 -6.68
N ILE A 71 13.80 -17.76 -6.50
CA ILE A 71 14.09 -18.34 -5.19
C ILE A 71 15.58 -18.67 -5.16
N ASP A 72 16.31 -18.03 -4.25
CA ASP A 72 17.73 -18.33 -4.02
C ASP A 72 17.88 -19.04 -2.67
N ILE A 73 18.64 -20.14 -2.67
CA ILE A 73 18.93 -20.90 -1.45
C ILE A 73 20.41 -20.78 -1.15
N ILE A 74 20.74 -20.03 -0.09
CA ILE A 74 22.10 -19.70 0.28
C ILE A 74 22.54 -20.60 1.42
N LYS A 75 23.59 -21.40 1.17
CA LYS A 75 24.23 -22.28 2.16
C LYS A 75 23.24 -23.19 2.91
N GLN A 76 22.11 -23.55 2.27
CA GLN A 76 21.02 -24.37 2.83
C GLN A 76 20.39 -23.84 4.14
N LYS A 77 20.74 -22.63 4.58
CA LYS A 77 20.26 -22.01 5.83
C LYS A 77 19.39 -20.78 5.61
N VAL A 78 19.51 -20.16 4.45
CA VAL A 78 18.79 -18.92 4.12
C VAL A 78 18.10 -19.12 2.78
N ILE A 79 16.79 -18.88 2.75
CA ILE A 79 15.99 -18.89 1.52
C ILE A 79 15.59 -17.43 1.24
N LYS A 80 15.89 -16.95 0.04
CA LYS A 80 15.46 -15.64 -0.45
C LYS A 80 14.39 -15.83 -1.52
N TYR A 81 13.18 -15.37 -1.23
CA TYR A 81 12.11 -15.25 -2.20
C TYR A 81 12.12 -13.86 -2.80
N TYR A 82 12.19 -13.74 -4.12
CA TYR A 82 12.12 -12.46 -4.80
C TYR A 82 10.67 -12.22 -5.23
N LEU A 83 10.03 -11.23 -4.62
CA LEU A 83 8.62 -10.91 -4.84
C LEU A 83 8.47 -9.70 -5.75
N ASP A 84 7.54 -9.77 -6.69
CA ASP A 84 7.20 -8.71 -7.63
C ASP A 84 5.70 -8.37 -7.51
N ASP A 85 5.39 -7.10 -7.26
CA ASP A 85 4.02 -6.58 -7.13
C ASP A 85 3.60 -5.72 -8.33
N GLY A 86 4.38 -5.76 -9.42
CA GLY A 86 4.23 -4.91 -10.60
C GLY A 86 4.87 -3.53 -10.48
N THR A 87 5.28 -3.10 -9.28
CA THR A 87 5.95 -1.81 -9.07
C THR A 87 7.47 -1.94 -8.97
N SER A 88 7.96 -3.03 -8.36
CA SER A 88 9.37 -3.38 -8.25
C SER A 88 9.51 -4.82 -7.72
N THR A 89 10.75 -5.29 -7.54
CA THR A 89 11.06 -6.61 -6.98
C THR A 89 11.92 -6.51 -5.73
N ILE A 90 11.59 -7.23 -4.66
CA ILE A 90 12.34 -7.23 -3.40
C ILE A 90 12.63 -8.63 -2.87
N ALA A 91 13.80 -8.80 -2.26
CA ALA A 91 14.20 -10.04 -1.61
C ALA A 91 13.54 -10.16 -0.23
N CYS A 92 12.90 -11.31 0.02
CA CYS A 92 12.28 -11.69 1.28
C CYS A 92 13.00 -12.91 1.85
N VAL A 93 13.60 -12.73 3.02
CA VAL A 93 14.56 -13.64 3.62
C VAL A 93 13.89 -14.47 4.71
N ALA A 94 13.85 -15.78 4.51
CA ALA A 94 13.51 -16.77 5.52
C ALA A 94 14.79 -17.50 5.97
N PHE A 95 14.91 -17.70 7.27
CA PHE A 95 15.95 -18.57 7.83
C PHE A 95 15.34 -19.96 7.99
N ALA A 96 16.03 -20.97 7.48
CA ALA A 96 15.68 -22.34 7.78
C ALA A 96 15.79 -22.53 9.30
N PRO A 97 14.82 -23.20 9.95
CA PRO A 97 14.98 -23.57 11.35
C PRO A 97 16.27 -24.39 11.49
N GLU A 98 17.09 -24.09 12.49
CA GLU A 98 18.25 -24.92 12.77
C GLU A 98 17.74 -26.30 13.19
N ASP A 99 18.10 -27.33 12.41
CA ASP A 99 17.86 -28.71 12.79
C ASP A 99 18.54 -28.97 14.14
N LYS A 100 17.74 -29.03 15.21
CA LYS A 100 18.20 -29.47 16.54
C LYS A 100 18.46 -30.98 16.59
N SER A 101 18.47 -31.67 15.44
CA SER A 101 18.72 -33.10 15.32
C SER A 101 20.15 -33.39 14.84
N PHE A 102 21.13 -33.02 15.65
CA PHE A 102 22.41 -33.74 15.72
C PHE A 102 22.83 -33.86 17.19
N THR A 103 21.95 -34.44 18.00
CA THR A 103 22.35 -35.03 19.28
C THR A 103 22.94 -36.41 18.98
N GLN A 104 24.26 -36.50 19.09
CA GLN A 104 25.10 -37.69 19.27
C GLN A 104 24.45 -39.05 18.96
N GLN A 105 24.73 -39.61 17.78
CA GLN A 105 24.96 -41.05 17.69
C GLN A 105 26.46 -41.29 17.83
N ARG A 106 26.91 -41.44 19.08
CA ARG A 106 28.03 -42.33 19.39
C ARG A 106 27.47 -43.74 19.29
N GLY A 107 27.97 -44.52 18.33
CA GLY A 107 27.63 -45.93 18.14
C GLY A 107 28.60 -46.53 17.13
N ASP A 108 29.70 -47.03 17.67
CA ASP A 108 30.79 -47.90 17.21
C ASP A 108 31.06 -48.28 15.72
N PRO A 109 32.35 -48.55 15.39
CA PRO A 109 32.80 -48.91 14.05
C PRO A 109 32.81 -50.43 13.86
N THR A 110 32.28 -50.95 12.74
CA THR A 110 32.79 -52.21 12.15
C THR A 110 32.34 -52.42 10.69
N SER A 111 33.36 -52.64 9.83
CA SER A 111 33.41 -53.45 8.60
C SER A 111 32.66 -53.04 7.31
N SER A 112 33.48 -52.61 6.31
CA SER A 112 33.61 -53.06 4.89
C SER A 112 32.34 -53.28 4.04
N SER A 113 32.23 -52.95 2.74
CA SER A 113 33.16 -52.65 1.64
C SER A 113 32.30 -52.48 0.36
N GLY A 114 32.71 -51.67 -0.63
CA GLY A 114 32.15 -51.78 -1.99
C GLY A 114 32.02 -50.46 -2.75
N SER A 115 33.00 -50.18 -3.61
CA SER A 115 33.07 -49.08 -4.58
C SER A 115 32.29 -49.37 -5.86
N SER A 116 31.47 -48.42 -6.34
CA SER A 116 31.66 -47.73 -7.63
C SER A 116 30.44 -46.90 -8.04
N SER A 117 30.73 -45.63 -8.29
CA SER A 117 29.93 -44.53 -8.84
C SER A 117 29.09 -44.84 -10.09
N ILE A 118 27.92 -44.18 -10.22
CA ILE A 118 27.63 -43.18 -11.29
C ILE A 118 26.39 -42.34 -10.91
N CYS A 119 26.60 -41.02 -10.94
CA CYS A 119 25.65 -39.90 -11.03
C CYS A 119 24.46 -39.86 -10.06
N SER A 120 24.76 -39.63 -8.80
CA SER A 120 23.78 -39.11 -7.85
C SER A 120 23.47 -37.64 -8.16
N THR A 121 22.26 -37.36 -8.66
CA THR A 121 21.61 -36.04 -8.58
C THR A 121 20.48 -35.99 -7.53
N PRO A 122 20.66 -36.31 -6.22
CA PRO A 122 19.56 -36.25 -5.25
C PRO A 122 19.55 -34.93 -4.46
N GLN A 123 20.63 -34.13 -4.50
CA GLN A 123 20.76 -32.96 -3.62
C GLN A 123 19.96 -31.74 -4.06
N ILE A 124 19.77 -31.52 -5.37
CA ILE A 124 18.96 -30.39 -5.86
C ILE A 124 17.47 -30.67 -5.61
N SER A 125 17.03 -31.92 -5.82
CA SER A 125 15.62 -32.31 -5.64
C SER A 125 15.12 -32.24 -4.20
N SER A 126 15.98 -32.49 -3.20
CA SER A 126 15.60 -32.36 -1.79
C SER A 126 15.58 -30.90 -1.32
N ILE A 127 16.44 -30.05 -1.89
CA ILE A 127 16.50 -28.62 -1.59
C ILE A 127 15.30 -27.86 -2.19
N ILE A 128 14.87 -28.21 -3.42
CA ILE A 128 13.64 -27.66 -4.03
C ILE A 128 12.39 -28.12 -3.27
N LYS A 129 12.39 -29.33 -2.68
CA LYS A 129 11.29 -29.79 -1.81
C LYS A 129 11.14 -29.00 -0.51
N ASN A 130 12.14 -28.21 -0.11
CA ASN A 130 12.11 -27.44 1.13
C ASN A 130 11.62 -26.00 0.96
N THR A 131 11.39 -25.54 -0.27
CA THR A 131 10.77 -24.22 -0.48
C THR A 131 9.28 -24.31 -0.23
N LYS A 132 8.76 -23.49 0.68
CA LYS A 132 7.34 -23.49 1.05
C LYS A 132 6.43 -23.02 -0.11
N PHE A 133 7.00 -22.26 -1.05
CA PHE A 133 6.29 -21.63 -2.16
C PHE A 133 7.04 -21.83 -3.47
N ASN A 134 6.29 -21.90 -4.57
CA ASN A 134 6.81 -22.06 -5.92
C ASN A 134 6.88 -20.74 -6.67
N LEU A 135 7.61 -20.75 -7.78
CA LEU A 135 7.59 -19.66 -8.75
C LEU A 135 6.15 -19.41 -9.24
N THR A 136 5.85 -18.16 -9.58
CA THR A 136 4.54 -17.69 -10.08
C THR A 136 3.39 -17.70 -9.07
N GLU A 137 3.61 -18.20 -7.85
CA GLU A 137 2.59 -18.14 -6.80
C GLU A 137 2.42 -16.72 -6.27
N LEU A 138 1.15 -16.32 -6.11
CA LEU A 138 0.78 -15.11 -5.39
C LEU A 138 0.86 -15.38 -3.89
N VAL A 139 1.68 -14.60 -3.20
CA VAL A 139 1.92 -14.81 -1.77
C VAL A 139 1.86 -13.48 -1.02
N ARG A 140 1.42 -13.55 0.23
CA ARG A 140 1.49 -12.46 1.20
C ARG A 140 2.68 -12.67 2.11
N VAL A 141 3.47 -11.62 2.30
CA VAL A 141 4.62 -11.60 3.23
C VAL A 141 4.44 -10.48 4.24
N ILE A 142 4.53 -10.86 5.52
CA ILE A 142 4.65 -9.94 6.64
C ILE A 142 6.06 -10.05 7.19
N GLY A 143 6.77 -8.92 7.32
CA GLY A 143 8.17 -8.95 7.72
C GLY A 143 8.74 -7.61 8.10
N VAL A 144 9.95 -7.64 8.64
CA VAL A 144 10.69 -6.45 9.07
C VAL A 144 11.59 -5.99 7.95
N ILE A 145 11.54 -4.71 7.62
CA ILE A 145 12.47 -4.10 6.66
C ILE A 145 13.88 -4.18 7.25
N ASN A 146 14.81 -4.69 6.46
CA ASN A 146 16.22 -4.77 6.78
C ASN A 146 17.05 -4.18 5.63
N GLU A 147 18.25 -3.71 5.94
CA GLU A 147 19.22 -3.27 4.95
C GLU A 147 20.52 -4.04 5.15
N PHE A 148 20.87 -4.87 4.17
CA PHE A 148 22.07 -5.71 4.22
C PHE A 148 22.91 -5.43 2.97
N ASN A 149 24.17 -5.05 3.16
CA ASN A 149 25.07 -4.63 2.08
C ASN A 149 24.44 -3.59 1.14
N GLN A 150 23.81 -2.54 1.72
CA GLN A 150 23.12 -1.46 1.00
C GLN A 150 21.95 -1.93 0.12
N LYS A 151 21.51 -3.18 0.28
CA LYS A 151 20.31 -3.72 -0.39
C LYS A 151 19.20 -3.87 0.64
N ARG A 152 18.03 -3.34 0.31
CA ARG A 152 16.82 -3.56 1.11
C ARG A 152 16.28 -4.95 0.88
N GLU A 153 15.96 -5.60 1.99
CA GLU A 153 15.37 -6.91 2.03
C GLU A 153 14.35 -6.96 3.17
N ILE A 154 13.47 -7.95 3.13
CA ILE A 154 12.42 -8.12 4.13
C ILE A 154 12.73 -9.39 4.89
N LYS A 155 13.00 -9.29 6.20
CA LYS A 155 13.10 -10.46 7.05
C LYS A 155 11.70 -11.00 7.32
N ILE A 156 11.38 -12.16 6.77
CA ILE A 156 10.05 -12.78 6.85
C ILE A 156 9.73 -13.13 8.31
N ARG A 157 8.55 -12.72 8.78
CA ARG A 157 7.92 -13.22 10.01
C ARG A 157 6.81 -14.20 9.70
N HIS A 158 6.03 -13.90 8.67
CA HIS A 158 4.94 -14.73 8.21
C HIS A 158 4.84 -14.66 6.68
N MET A 159 4.52 -15.79 6.07
CA MET A 159 4.32 -15.90 4.62
C MET A 159 3.26 -16.97 4.34
N GLU A 160 2.29 -16.62 3.49
CA GLU A 160 1.15 -17.46 3.10
C GLU A 160 0.86 -17.32 1.60
N LYS A 161 0.33 -18.39 1.00
CA LYS A 161 -0.12 -18.40 -0.40
C LYS A 161 -1.54 -17.84 -0.45
N LEU A 162 -1.80 -17.00 -1.43
CA LEU A 162 -3.14 -16.48 -1.71
C LEU A 162 -3.71 -17.21 -2.93
N GLU A 163 -4.93 -17.72 -2.79
CA GLU A 163 -5.60 -18.46 -3.87
C GLU A 163 -6.53 -17.56 -4.70
N ASP A 164 -7.04 -16.46 -4.12
CA ASP A 164 -7.90 -15.52 -4.83
C ASP A 164 -7.06 -14.46 -5.56
N PRO A 165 -7.06 -14.42 -6.90
CA PRO A 165 -6.32 -13.41 -7.66
C PRO A 165 -6.83 -11.98 -7.41
N ASN A 166 -8.06 -11.80 -6.94
CA ASN A 166 -8.59 -10.47 -6.63
C ASN A 166 -7.89 -9.82 -5.43
N GLU A 167 -7.20 -10.59 -4.58
CA GLU A 167 -6.45 -10.08 -3.43
C GLU A 167 -5.38 -9.06 -3.84
N GLU A 168 -4.76 -9.23 -5.01
CA GLU A 168 -3.76 -8.28 -5.52
C GLU A 168 -4.40 -6.91 -5.82
N LEU A 169 -5.52 -6.89 -6.55
CA LEU A 169 -6.21 -5.66 -6.90
C LEU A 169 -6.83 -4.97 -5.68
N LEU A 170 -7.38 -5.75 -4.75
CA LEU A 170 -7.89 -5.25 -3.47
C LEU A 170 -6.75 -4.63 -2.65
N ARG A 171 -5.59 -5.28 -2.61
CA ARG A 171 -4.39 -4.77 -1.94
C ARG A 171 -3.91 -3.46 -2.55
N TRP A 172 -3.88 -3.32 -3.87
CA TRP A 172 -3.50 -2.06 -4.52
C TRP A 172 -4.43 -0.92 -4.14
N THR A 173 -5.75 -1.19 -4.16
CA THR A 173 -6.76 -0.20 -3.77
C THR A 173 -6.60 0.21 -2.30
N GLU A 174 -6.30 -0.75 -1.42
CA GLU A 174 -6.05 -0.50 -0.01
C GLU A 174 -4.78 0.35 0.20
N ILE A 175 -3.66 0.02 -0.46
CA ILE A 175 -2.41 0.78 -0.37
C ILE A 175 -2.64 2.23 -0.83
N LEU A 176 -3.34 2.44 -1.94
CA LEU A 176 -3.66 3.79 -2.44
C LEU A 176 -4.49 4.58 -1.43
N TYR A 177 -5.49 3.94 -0.82
CA TYR A 177 -6.28 4.56 0.24
C TYR A 177 -5.39 4.92 1.45
N LEU A 178 -4.60 3.98 1.98
CA LEU A 178 -3.75 4.22 3.14
C LEU A 178 -2.70 5.30 2.89
N LYS A 179 -2.14 5.35 1.67
CA LYS A 179 -1.22 6.43 1.24
C LYS A 179 -1.87 7.80 1.38
N ASN A 180 -3.08 7.97 0.87
CA ASN A 180 -3.79 9.26 0.85
C ASN A 180 -4.36 9.65 2.22
N HIS A 181 -4.85 8.68 3.00
CA HIS A 181 -5.60 8.97 4.22
C HIS A 181 -4.82 8.77 5.52
N VAL A 182 -3.70 8.03 5.49
CA VAL A 182 -2.95 7.66 6.69
C VAL A 182 -1.47 8.07 6.59
N TYR A 183 -0.75 7.59 5.57
CA TYR A 183 0.71 7.69 5.52
C TYR A 183 1.21 9.10 5.18
N CYS A 184 0.51 9.80 4.28
CA CYS A 184 0.85 11.17 3.90
C CYS A 184 0.28 12.24 4.85
N ARG A 185 -0.34 11.86 5.98
CA ARG A 185 -0.80 12.80 7.01
C ARG A 185 0.24 12.97 8.11
N GLU A 186 0.42 14.22 8.56
CA GLU A 186 1.27 14.56 9.69
C GLU A 186 0.79 13.87 10.97
N TYR A 187 1.73 13.51 11.84
CA TYR A 187 1.44 12.92 13.14
C TYR A 187 2.02 13.79 14.25
N ASN A 188 1.14 14.43 15.01
CA ASN A 188 1.51 15.30 16.12
C ASN A 188 1.59 14.49 17.42
N ILE A 189 2.81 14.32 17.95
CA ILE A 189 3.09 13.59 19.20
C ILE A 189 2.59 14.37 20.45
N SER A 190 2.14 15.62 20.28
CA SER A 190 1.72 16.52 21.37
C SER A 190 0.57 16.00 22.24
N HIS A 191 -0.18 14.96 21.81
CA HIS A 191 -1.24 14.36 22.61
C HIS A 191 -0.77 13.30 23.64
N HIS A 192 0.51 12.90 23.63
CA HIS A 192 1.03 11.86 24.52
C HIS A 192 2.01 12.35 25.61
N GLN A 193 2.18 13.67 25.77
CA GLN A 193 3.04 14.26 26.80
C GLN A 193 2.40 14.37 28.21
N ASN A 194 1.27 13.71 28.47
CA ASN A 194 0.76 13.57 29.84
C ASN A 194 1.20 12.23 30.44
N PRO A 195 2.19 12.18 31.34
CA PRO A 195 2.71 10.94 31.92
C PRO A 195 1.78 10.32 32.98
N GLY A 196 0.51 10.70 33.03
CA GLY A 196 -0.44 10.35 34.11
C GLY A 196 -1.67 9.54 33.69
N ARG A 197 -1.77 9.03 32.46
CA ARG A 197 -2.86 8.12 32.07
C ARG A 197 -2.31 6.75 31.71
N GLU A 198 -2.40 5.83 32.67
CA GLU A 198 -2.38 4.39 32.42
C GLU A 198 -3.47 4.08 31.38
N ILE A 199 -3.06 3.78 30.15
CA ILE A 199 -3.96 3.24 29.13
C ILE A 199 -4.17 1.78 29.50
N SER A 200 -5.31 1.50 30.11
CA SER A 200 -5.80 0.16 30.37
C SER A 200 -5.79 -0.65 29.07
N LEU A 201 -5.22 -1.86 29.15
CA LEU A 201 -5.17 -2.86 28.09
C LEU A 201 -6.57 -3.10 27.49
N VAL A 202 -6.84 -2.49 26.33
CA VAL A 202 -7.98 -2.88 25.49
C VAL A 202 -7.59 -4.19 24.80
N LYS A 203 -8.23 -5.28 25.23
CA LYS A 203 -8.11 -6.60 24.59
C LYS A 203 -8.50 -6.48 23.11
N PRO A 204 -7.77 -7.14 22.19
CA PRO A 204 -8.10 -7.12 20.77
C PRO A 204 -9.38 -7.94 20.55
N THR A 205 -10.50 -7.26 20.32
CA THR A 205 -11.72 -7.90 19.83
C THR A 205 -11.63 -8.04 18.31
N ASN A 206 -11.05 -9.15 17.86
CA ASN A 206 -11.26 -9.67 16.51
C ASN A 206 -12.75 -10.05 16.35
N LYS A 207 -13.59 -9.09 15.97
CA LYS A 207 -14.92 -9.36 15.41
C LYS A 207 -15.07 -8.56 14.13
N VAL A 208 -14.67 -9.18 13.03
CA VAL A 208 -15.08 -8.77 11.68
C VAL A 208 -16.58 -9.01 11.57
N HIS A 209 -17.34 -7.92 11.49
CA HIS A 209 -18.77 -7.97 11.28
C HIS A 209 -19.02 -8.24 9.78
N ARG A 210 -19.25 -9.51 9.42
CA ARG A 210 -19.74 -9.90 8.09
C ARG A 210 -21.24 -9.57 8.03
N ASN A 211 -21.60 -8.39 7.54
CA ASN A 211 -22.98 -8.08 7.21
C ASN A 211 -23.19 -8.17 5.69
N ASN A 212 -23.84 -9.26 5.29
CA ASN A 212 -24.84 -9.42 4.23
C ASN A 212 -24.76 -8.45 3.03
N ILE A 213 -24.01 -8.87 2.00
CA ILE A 213 -23.86 -8.21 0.69
C ILE A 213 -25.07 -8.46 -0.24
N SER A 214 -26.01 -9.32 0.15
CA SER A 214 -27.09 -9.79 -0.73
C SER A 214 -28.27 -8.81 -0.88
N GLU A 215 -28.53 -7.94 0.09
CA GLU A 215 -29.79 -7.16 0.13
C GLU A 215 -29.70 -5.79 -0.58
N TYR A 216 -28.52 -5.40 -1.07
CA TYR A 216 -28.27 -4.05 -1.59
C TYR A 216 -28.57 -3.88 -3.10
N TYR A 217 -28.83 -4.96 -3.84
CA TYR A 217 -28.98 -4.90 -5.31
C TYR A 217 -30.40 -4.65 -5.82
N SER A 218 -31.39 -4.50 -4.94
CA SER A 218 -32.81 -4.47 -5.36
C SER A 218 -33.46 -3.08 -5.47
N LYS A 219 -32.74 -1.95 -5.38
CA LYS A 219 -33.38 -0.61 -5.46
C LYS A 219 -32.84 0.32 -6.54
N LYS A 220 -33.48 0.12 -7.71
CA LYS A 220 -33.61 0.89 -8.94
C LYS A 220 -33.35 2.41 -8.87
N MET A 221 -32.70 2.85 -9.95
CA MET A 221 -32.46 4.23 -10.40
C MET A 221 -33.66 5.18 -10.29
N LYS A 222 -33.41 6.39 -9.79
CA LYS A 222 -34.15 7.61 -10.13
C LYS A 222 -33.17 8.76 -10.36
N THR A 223 -33.11 9.22 -11.60
CA THR A 223 -32.41 10.45 -12.02
C THR A 223 -33.22 11.66 -11.57
N SER A 224 -32.74 12.41 -10.59
CA SER A 224 -33.33 13.70 -10.18
C SER A 224 -32.78 14.85 -11.03
N SER A 225 -33.69 15.63 -11.61
CA SER A 225 -33.43 16.82 -12.42
C SER A 225 -32.70 17.91 -11.63
N VAL A 226 -31.58 18.40 -12.18
CA VAL A 226 -30.77 19.49 -11.63
C VAL A 226 -31.46 20.84 -11.90
N LYS A 227 -31.60 21.70 -10.87
CA LYS A 227 -32.08 23.08 -11.07
C LYS A 227 -31.09 23.90 -11.92
N PRO A 228 -31.53 24.80 -12.83
CA PRO A 228 -30.70 25.39 -13.87
C PRO A 228 -29.57 26.33 -13.39
N LYS A 229 -29.73 27.03 -12.26
CA LYS A 229 -28.80 28.10 -11.84
C LYS A 229 -27.41 27.61 -11.39
N ASP A 230 -27.31 26.41 -10.83
CA ASP A 230 -26.05 25.94 -10.23
C ASP A 230 -25.11 25.31 -11.27
N SER A 231 -25.67 24.70 -12.32
CA SER A 231 -24.88 24.08 -13.39
C SER A 231 -24.13 25.13 -14.23
N GLU A 232 -24.68 26.32 -14.36
CA GLU A 232 -24.10 27.41 -15.15
C GLU A 232 -22.86 28.02 -14.48
N THR A 233 -22.82 27.96 -13.14
CA THR A 233 -21.66 28.44 -12.36
C THR A 233 -20.40 27.62 -12.67
N LEU A 234 -20.52 26.28 -12.76
CA LEU A 234 -19.39 25.42 -13.10
C LEU A 234 -18.95 25.61 -14.56
N LYS A 235 -19.89 25.73 -15.50
CA LYS A 235 -19.58 26.03 -16.90
C LYS A 235 -18.75 27.31 -17.04
N ARG A 236 -19.21 28.40 -16.42
CA ARG A 236 -18.51 29.70 -16.46
C ARG A 236 -17.09 29.59 -15.94
N ARG A 237 -16.89 28.91 -14.80
CA ARG A 237 -15.55 28.72 -14.21
C ARG A 237 -14.64 27.85 -15.07
N ILE A 238 -15.16 26.82 -15.73
CA ILE A 238 -14.39 26.00 -16.67
C ILE A 238 -13.92 26.85 -17.87
N LYS A 239 -14.80 27.67 -18.46
CA LYS A 239 -14.43 28.58 -19.56
C LYS A 239 -13.37 29.60 -19.15
N GLU A 240 -13.55 30.20 -17.98
CA GLU A 240 -12.61 31.17 -17.41
C GLU A 240 -11.24 30.53 -17.19
N TYR A 241 -11.20 29.31 -16.65
CA TYR A 241 -9.97 28.55 -16.48
C TYR A 241 -9.28 28.25 -17.83
N ILE A 242 -10.04 27.78 -18.82
CA ILE A 242 -9.54 27.50 -20.18
C ILE A 242 -8.93 28.77 -20.79
N LYS A 243 -9.62 29.91 -20.68
CA LYS A 243 -9.17 31.21 -21.20
C LYS A 243 -7.91 31.71 -20.49
N ASN A 244 -7.91 31.72 -19.17
CA ASN A 244 -6.80 32.24 -18.36
C ASN A 244 -5.50 31.42 -18.50
N ASN A 245 -5.63 30.13 -18.87
CA ASN A 245 -4.49 29.23 -19.09
C ASN A 245 -4.21 28.99 -20.58
N GLU A 246 -4.86 29.73 -21.48
CA GLU A 246 -4.66 29.65 -22.95
C GLU A 246 -4.74 28.22 -23.50
N LEU A 247 -5.64 27.39 -22.94
CA LEU A 247 -5.75 25.98 -23.32
C LEU A 247 -6.44 25.86 -24.67
N ASN A 248 -5.72 25.42 -25.70
CA ASN A 248 -6.30 25.09 -27.00
C ASN A 248 -6.83 23.65 -27.05
N GLU A 249 -6.26 22.75 -26.24
CA GLU A 249 -6.66 21.35 -26.11
C GLU A 249 -6.34 20.85 -24.68
N PHE A 250 -7.18 19.98 -24.13
CA PHE A 250 -6.97 19.37 -22.82
C PHE A 250 -7.64 18.01 -22.67
N ARG A 251 -7.14 17.19 -21.73
CA ARG A 251 -7.75 15.91 -21.36
C ARG A 251 -8.75 16.07 -20.23
N PHE A 252 -9.75 15.19 -20.17
CA PHE A 252 -10.73 15.15 -19.08
C PHE A 252 -10.07 15.08 -17.69
N SER A 253 -9.06 14.21 -17.55
CA SER A 253 -8.31 14.03 -16.29
C SER A 253 -7.63 15.30 -15.84
N ARG A 254 -7.18 16.15 -16.77
CA ARG A 254 -6.50 17.40 -16.43
C ARG A 254 -7.44 18.42 -15.81
N ILE A 255 -8.66 18.56 -16.34
CA ILE A 255 -9.64 19.53 -15.85
C ILE A 255 -10.26 19.09 -14.53
N ILE A 256 -10.52 17.78 -14.37
CA ILE A 256 -11.12 17.29 -13.13
C ILE A 256 -10.18 17.38 -11.93
N GLU A 257 -8.86 17.38 -12.13
CA GLU A 257 -7.85 17.49 -11.07
C GLU A 257 -7.62 18.94 -10.58
N VAL A 258 -8.23 19.95 -11.21
CA VAL A 258 -8.08 21.35 -10.81
C VAL A 258 -8.84 21.61 -9.52
N ALA A 259 -8.11 21.84 -8.42
CA ALA A 259 -8.66 22.00 -7.08
C ALA A 259 -9.76 23.07 -6.99
N GLU A 260 -9.60 24.22 -7.66
CA GLU A 260 -10.60 25.28 -7.66
C GLU A 260 -11.92 24.85 -8.30
N LEU A 261 -11.85 24.13 -9.43
CA LEU A 261 -13.04 23.61 -10.12
C LEU A 261 -13.70 22.48 -9.32
N GLN A 262 -12.90 21.63 -8.66
CA GLN A 262 -13.42 20.60 -7.76
C GLN A 262 -14.20 21.21 -6.58
N GLN A 263 -13.68 22.26 -5.96
CA GLN A 263 -14.38 22.95 -4.87
C GLN A 263 -15.73 23.53 -5.32
N VAL A 264 -15.79 24.09 -6.53
CA VAL A 264 -17.06 24.57 -7.11
C VAL A 264 -18.03 23.42 -7.34
N ALA A 265 -17.55 22.31 -7.90
CA ALA A 265 -18.36 21.11 -8.13
C ALA A 265 -18.91 20.52 -6.83
N ILE A 266 -18.09 20.42 -5.78
CA ILE A 266 -18.49 19.94 -4.45
C ILE A 266 -19.55 20.87 -3.85
N LYS A 267 -19.36 22.20 -3.91
CA LYS A 267 -20.38 23.17 -3.44
C LYS A 267 -21.73 22.98 -4.15
N ILE A 268 -21.72 22.72 -5.45
CA ILE A 268 -22.94 22.45 -6.24
C ILE A 268 -23.60 21.12 -5.86
N LEU A 269 -22.82 20.11 -5.47
CA LEU A 269 -23.37 18.84 -5.00
C LEU A 269 -23.98 18.97 -3.61
N HIS A 270 -23.36 19.75 -2.72
CA HIS A 270 -23.90 20.03 -1.39
C HIS A 270 -25.19 20.85 -1.44
N SER A 271 -25.33 21.82 -2.37
CA SER A 271 -26.56 22.62 -2.53
C SER A 271 -27.78 21.79 -2.98
N LYS A 272 -27.57 20.57 -3.50
CA LYS A 272 -28.63 19.68 -3.98
C LYS A 272 -29.29 18.82 -2.91
N GLY A 273 -28.94 18.99 -1.64
CA GLY A 273 -29.56 18.27 -0.51
C GLY A 273 -28.98 16.88 -0.25
N GLY A 274 -27.71 16.66 -0.59
CA GLY A 274 -26.99 15.42 -0.29
C GLY A 274 -26.51 15.36 1.16
N ASP A 275 -27.40 15.23 2.14
CA ASP A 275 -27.04 15.04 3.57
C ASP A 275 -26.50 13.62 3.88
N GLY A 276 -26.02 12.90 2.86
CA GLY A 276 -25.66 11.48 2.96
C GLY A 276 -24.39 11.10 2.19
N PHE A 277 -23.37 11.96 2.16
CA PHE A 277 -22.07 11.61 1.60
C PHE A 277 -21.24 10.79 2.62
N ASN A 278 -21.65 9.55 2.86
CA ASN A 278 -20.95 8.66 3.81
C ASN A 278 -19.67 8.03 3.24
N SER A 279 -19.30 8.32 1.99
CA SER A 279 -18.01 7.87 1.44
C SER A 279 -17.42 8.85 0.41
N GLU A 280 -16.13 9.14 0.57
CA GLU A 280 -15.35 9.99 -0.33
C GLU A 280 -15.33 9.46 -1.77
N LYS A 281 -15.38 8.13 -1.95
CA LYS A 281 -15.51 7.49 -3.26
C LYS A 281 -16.79 7.91 -3.99
N LYS A 282 -17.91 8.04 -3.27
CA LYS A 282 -19.20 8.46 -3.85
C LYS A 282 -19.16 9.93 -4.25
N VAL A 283 -18.55 10.79 -3.43
CA VAL A 283 -18.37 12.22 -3.76
C VAL A 283 -17.54 12.36 -5.03
N ASN A 284 -16.42 11.65 -5.14
CA ASN A 284 -15.54 11.72 -6.30
C ASN A 284 -16.22 11.27 -7.59
N GLU A 285 -17.03 10.21 -7.53
CA GLU A 285 -17.80 9.75 -8.69
C GLU A 285 -18.89 10.74 -9.09
N GLU A 286 -19.59 11.35 -8.12
CA GLU A 286 -20.59 12.38 -8.40
C GLU A 286 -19.97 13.65 -8.97
N VAL A 287 -18.82 14.08 -8.46
CA VAL A 287 -18.03 15.18 -9.02
C VAL A 287 -17.66 14.85 -10.47
N ARG A 288 -17.13 13.65 -10.72
CA ARG A 288 -16.75 13.21 -12.08
C ARG A 288 -17.93 13.23 -13.05
N ASN A 289 -19.10 12.77 -12.61
CA ASN A 289 -20.30 12.77 -13.42
C ASN A 289 -20.82 14.20 -13.67
N LEU A 290 -20.70 15.10 -12.70
CA LEU A 290 -21.03 16.51 -12.88
C LEU A 290 -20.11 17.19 -13.91
N PHE A 291 -18.81 16.92 -13.88
CA PHE A 291 -17.86 17.42 -14.89
C PHE A 291 -18.19 16.86 -16.28
N LYS A 292 -18.43 15.55 -16.41
CA LYS A 292 -18.82 14.93 -17.70
C LYS A 292 -20.07 15.60 -18.28
N LYS A 293 -21.10 15.80 -17.45
CA LYS A 293 -22.33 16.46 -17.87
C LYS A 293 -22.08 17.89 -18.33
N THR A 294 -21.29 18.64 -17.56
CA THR A 294 -20.95 20.04 -17.86
C THR A 294 -20.16 20.17 -19.16
N LEU A 295 -19.14 19.33 -19.37
CA LEU A 295 -18.33 19.35 -20.58
C LEU A 295 -19.13 18.91 -21.81
N ARG A 296 -20.01 17.91 -21.69
CA ARG A 296 -20.94 17.55 -22.79
C ARG A 296 -21.83 18.71 -23.19
N SER A 297 -22.34 19.47 -22.22
CA SER A 297 -23.14 20.66 -22.48
C SER A 297 -22.34 21.76 -23.18
N LEU A 298 -21.06 21.96 -22.84
CA LEU A 298 -20.17 22.88 -23.58
C LEU A 298 -19.88 22.44 -25.03
N VAL A 299 -19.93 21.14 -25.31
CA VAL A 299 -19.79 20.58 -26.67
C VAL A 299 -21.08 20.75 -27.46
N GLN A 300 -22.22 20.31 -26.90
CA GLN A 300 -23.48 20.19 -27.62
C GLN A 300 -24.26 21.51 -27.69
N ASP A 301 -24.35 22.22 -26.57
CA ASP A 301 -25.29 23.35 -26.43
C ASP A 301 -24.65 24.66 -26.90
N GLU A 302 -23.35 24.81 -26.70
CA GLU A 302 -22.64 26.08 -26.95
C GLU A 302 -21.62 26.01 -28.07
N LYS A 303 -21.33 24.80 -28.58
CA LYS A 303 -20.27 24.56 -29.57
C LYS A 303 -18.93 25.19 -29.19
N TYR A 304 -18.66 25.30 -27.87
CA TYR A 304 -17.44 25.89 -27.34
C TYR A 304 -16.27 24.90 -27.37
N LEU A 305 -16.57 23.61 -27.24
CA LEU A 305 -15.61 22.51 -27.28
C LEU A 305 -15.94 21.52 -28.39
N GLN A 306 -14.90 20.92 -28.95
CA GLN A 306 -14.98 19.68 -29.74
C GLN A 306 -14.41 18.55 -28.87
N SER A 307 -15.10 17.41 -28.77
CA SER A 307 -14.60 16.24 -28.03
C SER A 307 -14.38 15.05 -28.93
N ASP A 308 -13.51 14.13 -28.50
CA ASP A 308 -13.47 12.77 -29.04
C ASP A 308 -14.73 11.97 -28.64
N PRO A 309 -15.03 10.83 -29.31
CA PRO A 309 -16.21 10.02 -29.01
C PRO A 309 -16.27 9.53 -27.55
N ASN A 310 -15.11 9.36 -26.91
CA ASN A 310 -14.98 8.82 -25.57
C ASN A 310 -14.92 9.90 -24.47
N LEU A 311 -14.96 11.19 -24.82
CA LEU A 311 -14.84 12.32 -23.88
C LEU A 311 -13.55 12.29 -23.05
N ILE A 312 -12.47 11.81 -23.65
CA ILE A 312 -11.13 11.75 -23.08
C ILE A 312 -10.38 13.05 -23.36
N SER A 313 -10.55 13.64 -24.54
CA SER A 313 -9.90 14.89 -24.94
C SER A 313 -10.89 15.90 -25.51
N PHE A 314 -10.56 17.17 -25.31
CA PHE A 314 -11.38 18.32 -25.71
C PHE A 314 -10.48 19.36 -26.37
N LYS A 315 -10.92 19.87 -27.51
CA LYS A 315 -10.29 20.98 -28.24
C LYS A 315 -11.21 22.19 -28.16
N VAL A 316 -10.65 23.36 -27.87
CA VAL A 316 -11.42 24.60 -27.84
C VAL A 316 -11.68 25.05 -29.27
N ILE A 317 -12.96 25.24 -29.61
CA ILE A 317 -13.35 25.81 -30.89
C ILE A 317 -13.25 27.32 -30.69
N LYS A 318 -12.24 27.96 -31.30
CA LYS A 318 -12.16 29.42 -31.35
C LYS A 318 -13.33 29.90 -32.21
N GLY A 319 -14.35 30.44 -31.54
CA GLY A 319 -15.45 31.16 -32.17
C GLY A 319 -15.01 32.54 -32.64
#